data_AF-A0A7F5RHC6-F1
#
_entry.id   AF-A0A7F5RHC6-F1
#
_cell.length_a   1.000
_cell.length_b   1.000
_cell.length_c   1.000
_cell.angle_alpha   90.00
_cell.angle_beta   90.00
_cell.angle_gamma   90.00
#
_symmetry.space_group_name_H-M   'P 1'
#
loop_
_entity.id
_entity.type
_entity.pdbx_description
1 polymer ?
#
loop_
_entity_poly.entity_id
_entity_poly.type
_entity_poly.pdbx_seq_one_letter_code
_entity_poly.pdbx_strand_id
1 'polypeptide(L)'
;MKKESGDKNVSRYFTCNGVNATHIRFVYSVDDVAQRDLPSYKPTHCHQVYNSDETIFGYRSLSVDIYYNALTMNCLLDIRYLKKVKEDAHTKADNIEKMLSPWLPKGYTKDKKKFVTKMQKQNSKLLGVVRESFRKNIAGRGRCDFKITEIDTNDPDFRDLHQRFQSVIVWYIDAASFIDLSDPKWLIFYLYEYRNREYYPVGFCTIYQFYKHPGKIRARISQFLILPSHQRAGLGTRLLKAVYRTFWERQNIADITVEDPSLGFQRMRDIVDCNLLCELYQFSNLYVLKHTFCRNTAESAENRRVKQRLKWPYERDMRVFKRKNFGFYHKSLLNQRPLYAKPSEVIDKQFKKYLDEIFPIVLKLEKMNGGEVV
;
A
#
# COMPACT_ATOMS: atom_id res chain seq x y z
N MET A 1 9.74 -24.85 48.22
CA MET A 1 9.86 -24.10 46.96
C MET A 1 9.06 -24.80 45.87
N LYS A 2 7.81 -24.39 45.63
CA LYS A 2 6.98 -24.77 44.47
C LYS A 2 6.09 -23.56 44.15
N LYS A 3 6.65 -22.54 43.48
CA LYS A 3 5.91 -21.35 43.05
C LYS A 3 6.10 -20.99 41.57
N GLU A 4 6.91 -21.74 40.80
CA GLU A 4 7.28 -21.34 39.44
C GLU A 4 6.42 -21.95 38.30
N SER A 5 5.51 -22.88 38.60
CA SER A 5 4.70 -23.54 37.55
C SER A 5 3.30 -22.95 37.33
N GLY A 6 2.77 -22.16 38.26
CA GLY A 6 1.44 -21.55 38.17
C GLY A 6 1.39 -20.28 37.30
N ASP A 7 2.40 -19.42 37.43
CA ASP A 7 2.43 -18.09 36.78
C ASP A 7 2.56 -18.16 35.25
N LYS A 8 3.34 -19.10 34.74
CA LYS A 8 3.53 -19.27 33.28
C LYS A 8 2.23 -19.66 32.57
N ASN A 9 1.37 -20.45 33.23
CA ASN A 9 0.09 -20.88 32.67
C ASN A 9 -0.96 -19.77 32.70
N VAL A 10 -0.98 -18.92 33.74
CA VAL A 10 -1.86 -17.75 33.80
C VAL A 10 -1.43 -16.72 32.76
N SER A 11 -0.12 -16.46 32.64
CA SER A 11 0.43 -15.51 31.66
C SER A 11 -0.02 -15.83 30.24
N ARG A 12 0.18 -17.08 29.76
CA ARG A 12 -0.20 -17.47 28.39
C ARG A 12 -1.71 -17.35 28.11
N TYR A 13 -2.55 -17.49 29.14
CA TYR A 13 -4.01 -17.46 28.98
C TYR A 13 -4.61 -16.06 28.92
N PHE A 14 -3.88 -15.07 29.45
CA PHE A 14 -4.26 -13.66 29.45
C PHE A 14 -3.41 -12.82 28.48
N THR A 15 -2.53 -13.45 27.69
CA THR A 15 -1.79 -12.80 26.61
C THR A 15 -2.51 -13.02 25.29
N CYS A 16 -2.90 -11.92 24.65
CA CYS A 16 -3.49 -11.91 23.32
C CYS A 16 -2.46 -11.45 22.29
N ASN A 17 -2.49 -12.04 21.09
CA ASN A 17 -1.77 -11.48 19.95
C ASN A 17 -2.53 -10.24 19.45
N GLY A 18 -1.85 -9.09 19.38
CA GLY A 18 -2.42 -7.80 19.05
C GLY A 18 -2.99 -7.71 17.64
N VAL A 19 -2.34 -8.34 16.65
CA VAL A 19 -2.85 -8.43 15.28
C VAL A 19 -4.19 -9.18 15.25
N ASN A 20 -4.27 -10.31 15.98
CA ASN A 20 -5.49 -11.11 16.06
C ASN A 20 -6.58 -10.45 16.90
N ALA A 21 -6.24 -9.72 17.96
CA ALA A 21 -7.20 -9.04 18.82
C ALA A 21 -7.75 -7.74 18.19
N THR A 22 -7.02 -7.12 17.27
CA THR A 22 -7.39 -5.84 16.66
C THR A 22 -8.22 -6.02 15.39
N HIS A 23 -9.25 -5.21 15.22
CA HIS A 23 -10.17 -5.25 14.09
C HIS A 23 -10.45 -3.85 13.58
N ILE A 24 -10.01 -3.56 12.35
CA ILE A 24 -10.23 -2.26 11.71
C ILE A 24 -11.47 -2.37 10.83
N ARG A 25 -12.43 -1.46 11.00
CA ARG A 25 -13.68 -1.43 10.23
C ARG A 25 -13.89 -0.07 9.60
N PHE A 26 -14.32 -0.06 8.34
CA PHE A 26 -14.72 1.14 7.63
C PHE A 26 -16.24 1.15 7.48
N VAL A 27 -16.91 2.10 8.12
CA VAL A 27 -18.37 2.22 8.12
C VAL A 27 -18.80 3.36 7.22
N TYR A 28 -19.76 3.09 6.34
CA TYR A 28 -20.33 4.03 5.37
C TYR A 28 -21.71 4.52 5.80
N SER A 29 -22.40 3.75 6.65
CA SER A 29 -23.73 4.05 7.15
C SER A 29 -23.84 3.84 8.65
N VAL A 30 -24.92 4.36 9.25
CA VAL A 30 -25.25 4.10 10.66
C VAL A 30 -25.57 2.61 10.89
N ASP A 31 -26.17 1.96 9.90
CA ASP A 31 -26.52 0.54 9.96
C ASP A 31 -25.27 -0.33 10.04
N ASP A 32 -24.19 0.04 9.34
CA ASP A 32 -22.91 -0.67 9.39
C ASP A 32 -22.37 -0.74 10.83
N VAL A 33 -22.59 0.29 11.64
CA VAL A 33 -22.14 0.33 13.05
C VAL A 33 -22.95 -0.65 13.92
N ALA A 34 -24.20 -0.93 13.54
CA ALA A 34 -25.07 -1.87 14.25
C ALA A 34 -24.84 -3.34 13.83
N GLN A 35 -24.30 -3.58 12.64
CA GLN A 35 -24.03 -4.91 12.12
C GLN A 35 -22.92 -5.62 12.91
N ARG A 36 -23.23 -6.81 13.41
CA ARG A 36 -22.25 -7.67 14.11
C ARG A 36 -21.22 -8.28 13.16
N ASP A 37 -21.66 -8.60 11.95
CA ASP A 37 -20.85 -9.33 10.95
C ASP A 37 -20.19 -8.40 9.91
N LEU A 38 -20.11 -7.10 10.20
CA LEU A 38 -19.42 -6.15 9.33
C LEU A 38 -17.96 -6.61 9.14
N PRO A 39 -17.49 -6.76 7.88
CA PRO A 39 -16.13 -7.19 7.61
C PRO A 39 -15.11 -6.33 8.37
N SER A 40 -14.15 -7.01 8.99
CA SER A 40 -13.03 -6.36 9.65
C SER A 40 -11.73 -6.71 8.95
N TYR A 41 -10.82 -5.75 8.95
CA TYR A 41 -9.49 -5.87 8.38
C TYR A 41 -8.50 -6.00 9.52
N LYS A 42 -7.60 -6.99 9.39
CA LYS A 42 -6.52 -7.20 10.35
C LYS A 42 -5.39 -6.21 10.06
N PRO A 43 -4.72 -5.67 11.09
CA PRO A 43 -3.45 -5.01 10.89
C PRO A 43 -2.43 -5.95 10.23
N THR A 44 -1.48 -5.39 9.50
CA THR A 44 -0.30 -6.14 9.05
C THR A 44 0.79 -6.15 10.12
N HIS A 45 0.84 -5.07 10.90
CA HIS A 45 1.78 -4.85 11.99
C HIS A 45 1.06 -4.21 13.18
N CYS A 46 1.54 -4.48 14.38
CA CYS A 46 1.06 -3.86 15.62
C CYS A 46 2.19 -3.47 16.58
N HIS A 47 3.45 -3.78 16.27
CA HIS A 47 4.59 -3.52 17.15
C HIS A 47 4.85 -2.04 17.46
N GLN A 48 4.32 -1.11 16.64
CA GLN A 48 4.37 0.34 16.95
C GLN A 48 3.35 0.75 18.02
N VAL A 49 2.26 -0.01 18.16
CA VAL A 49 1.12 0.33 19.01
C VAL A 49 1.16 -0.44 20.33
N TYR A 50 1.35 -1.76 20.25
CA TYR A 50 1.38 -2.64 21.42
C TYR A 50 2.84 -2.93 21.83
N ASN A 51 3.03 -3.97 22.64
CA ASN A 51 4.37 -4.39 23.05
C ASN A 51 5.21 -4.81 21.82
N SER A 52 6.54 -4.83 21.97
CA SER A 52 7.47 -5.12 20.87
C SER A 52 7.29 -6.51 20.24
N ASP A 53 6.70 -7.45 20.99
CA ASP A 53 6.32 -8.79 20.53
C ASP A 53 4.90 -8.86 19.95
N GLU A 54 4.27 -7.69 19.73
CA GLU A 54 2.91 -7.52 19.25
C GLU A 54 1.86 -8.16 20.16
N THR A 55 2.13 -8.28 21.46
CA THR A 55 1.19 -8.85 22.43
C THR A 55 0.49 -7.80 23.29
N ILE A 56 -0.64 -8.22 23.87
CA ILE A 56 -1.40 -7.47 24.86
C ILE A 56 -1.66 -8.40 26.04
N PHE A 57 -1.16 -8.04 27.22
CA PHE A 57 -1.26 -8.81 28.44
C PHE A 57 -2.43 -8.37 29.33
N GLY A 58 -3.03 -9.34 30.03
CA GLY A 58 -4.01 -9.13 31.08
C GLY A 58 -5.46 -9.36 30.66
N TYR A 59 -5.72 -9.87 29.46
CA TYR A 59 -7.06 -10.03 28.90
C TYR A 59 -7.28 -11.39 28.26
N ARG A 60 -8.46 -11.98 28.48
CA ARG A 60 -8.92 -13.20 27.81
C ARG A 60 -10.02 -12.87 26.80
N SER A 61 -9.91 -13.45 25.60
CA SER A 61 -10.86 -13.22 24.51
C SER A 61 -11.01 -11.73 24.19
N LEU A 62 -9.88 -11.03 24.11
CA LEU A 62 -9.82 -9.61 23.81
C LEU A 62 -10.22 -9.35 22.36
N SER A 63 -11.05 -8.32 22.17
CA SER A 63 -11.44 -7.75 20.89
C SER A 63 -11.30 -6.24 20.99
N VAL A 64 -10.41 -5.67 20.18
CA VAL A 64 -10.17 -4.23 20.04
C VAL A 64 -10.71 -3.82 18.68
N ASP A 65 -11.87 -3.20 18.67
CA ASP A 65 -12.58 -2.81 17.47
C ASP A 65 -12.41 -1.31 17.22
N ILE A 66 -11.84 -0.97 16.07
CA ILE A 66 -11.58 0.40 15.64
C ILE A 66 -12.42 0.69 14.41
N TYR A 67 -13.46 1.50 14.60
CA TYR A 67 -14.38 1.89 13.54
C TYR A 67 -13.99 3.26 13.01
N TYR A 68 -13.65 3.32 11.73
CA TYR A 68 -13.48 4.56 10.98
C TYR A 68 -14.74 4.85 10.18
N ASN A 69 -15.33 6.03 10.37
CA ASN A 69 -16.27 6.55 9.38
C ASN A 69 -15.52 6.72 8.05
N ALA A 70 -15.93 6.00 7.00
CA ALA A 70 -15.24 5.98 5.71
C ALA A 70 -15.21 7.36 5.00
N LEU A 71 -16.14 8.25 5.35
CA LEU A 71 -16.24 9.60 4.78
C LEU A 71 -15.25 10.56 5.44
N THR A 72 -15.19 10.55 6.78
CA THR A 72 -14.50 11.59 7.56
C THR A 72 -13.33 11.07 8.38
N MET A 73 -13.15 9.76 8.47
CA MET A 73 -12.15 9.08 9.30
C MET A 73 -12.28 9.34 10.81
N ASN A 74 -13.45 9.81 11.26
CA ASN A 74 -13.75 9.83 12.69
C ASN A 74 -13.70 8.41 13.25
N CYS A 75 -13.22 8.28 14.49
CA CYS A 75 -12.90 7.01 15.09
C CYS A 75 -13.79 6.71 16.30
N LEU A 76 -14.39 5.51 16.30
CA LEU A 76 -14.99 4.88 17.48
C LEU A 76 -14.10 3.71 17.91
N LEU A 77 -13.72 3.70 19.18
CA LEU A 77 -12.97 2.63 19.82
C LEU A 77 -13.92 1.83 20.71
N ASP A 78 -14.02 0.52 20.46
CA ASP A 78 -14.75 -0.43 21.29
C ASP A 78 -13.78 -1.53 21.76
N ILE A 79 -13.65 -1.71 23.07
CA ILE A 79 -12.75 -2.70 23.68
C ILE A 79 -13.61 -3.65 24.48
N ARG A 80 -13.58 -4.94 24.11
CA ARG A 80 -14.36 -5.99 24.72
C ARG A 80 -13.47 -7.16 25.11
N TYR A 81 -13.72 -7.76 26.26
CA TYR A 81 -13.00 -8.93 26.73
C TYR A 81 -13.89 -9.76 27.64
N LEU A 82 -13.61 -11.06 27.72
CA LEU A 82 -14.36 -11.98 28.58
C LEU A 82 -13.90 -11.89 30.04
N LYS A 83 -12.59 -11.82 30.27
CA LYS A 83 -11.99 -11.70 31.60
C LYS A 83 -10.76 -10.80 31.56
N LYS A 84 -10.56 -10.05 32.64
CA LYS A 84 -9.33 -9.32 32.94
C LYS A 84 -8.59 -10.03 34.08
N VAL A 85 -7.25 -10.05 34.03
CA VAL A 85 -6.43 -10.61 35.11
C VAL A 85 -6.66 -9.84 36.41
N LYS A 86 -6.52 -10.51 37.56
CA LYS A 86 -6.49 -9.82 38.86
C LYS A 86 -5.15 -9.12 38.98
N GLU A 87 -5.18 -7.80 39.17
CA GLU A 87 -3.97 -7.00 39.29
C GLU A 87 -3.45 -7.03 40.73
N ASP A 88 -2.12 -7.08 40.87
CA ASP A 88 -1.41 -7.01 42.15
C ASP A 88 -0.08 -6.25 42.00
N ALA A 89 0.81 -6.35 42.99
CA ALA A 89 2.10 -5.65 42.98
C ALA A 89 3.02 -6.07 41.81
N HIS A 90 2.87 -7.29 41.29
CA HIS A 90 3.75 -7.87 40.27
C HIS A 90 3.05 -8.07 38.92
N THR A 91 1.72 -8.12 38.90
CA THR A 91 0.91 -8.38 37.71
C THR A 91 0.00 -7.19 37.41
N LYS A 92 0.25 -6.51 36.29
CA LYS A 92 -0.61 -5.42 35.80
C LYS A 92 -1.03 -5.70 34.37
N ALA A 93 -2.32 -5.52 34.07
CA ALA A 93 -2.80 -5.60 32.71
C ALA A 93 -2.32 -4.39 31.89
N ASP A 94 -2.15 -4.61 30.60
CA ASP A 94 -1.78 -3.53 29.69
C ASP A 94 -2.92 -2.50 29.58
N ASN A 95 -2.59 -1.22 29.64
CA ASN A 95 -3.56 -0.17 29.40
C ASN A 95 -3.74 0.04 27.90
N ILE A 96 -4.65 -0.74 27.30
CA ILE A 96 -4.94 -0.76 25.86
C ILE A 96 -5.26 0.65 25.33
N GLU A 97 -6.05 1.45 26.06
CA GLU A 97 -6.40 2.80 25.63
C GLU A 97 -5.18 3.73 25.64
N LYS A 98 -4.32 3.62 26.65
CA LYS A 98 -3.06 4.38 26.71
C LYS A 98 -2.12 4.00 25.57
N MET A 99 -2.06 2.71 25.20
CA MET A 99 -1.27 2.23 24.07
C MET A 99 -1.81 2.76 22.73
N LEU A 100 -3.13 2.83 22.57
CA LEU A 100 -3.79 3.27 21.32
C LEU A 100 -3.85 4.79 21.15
N SER A 101 -4.04 5.54 22.24
CA SER A 101 -4.35 6.97 22.17
C SER A 101 -3.35 7.86 21.41
N PRO A 102 -2.02 7.57 21.39
CA PRO A 102 -1.07 8.33 20.56
C PRO A 102 -1.27 8.13 19.06
N TRP A 103 -1.86 7.00 18.66
CA TRP A 103 -1.96 6.55 17.28
C TRP A 103 -3.35 6.76 16.67
N LEU A 104 -4.39 6.82 17.50
CA LEU A 104 -5.76 7.06 17.04
C LEU A 104 -6.01 8.54 16.68
N PRO A 105 -7.02 8.82 15.84
CA PRO A 105 -7.45 10.19 15.57
C PRO A 105 -7.72 11.00 16.84
N LYS A 106 -7.23 12.25 16.89
CA LYS A 106 -7.60 13.16 18.00
C LYS A 106 -9.12 13.27 18.09
N GLY A 107 -9.65 13.14 19.29
CA GLY A 107 -11.10 13.18 19.53
C GLY A 107 -11.84 11.91 19.12
N TYR A 108 -11.15 10.75 19.03
CA TYR A 108 -11.83 9.45 19.00
C TYR A 108 -12.79 9.33 20.19
N THR A 109 -13.85 8.55 20.02
CA THR A 109 -14.87 8.35 21.05
C THR A 109 -14.98 6.86 21.40
N LYS A 110 -15.42 6.57 22.63
CA LYS A 110 -15.88 5.23 23.04
C LYS A 110 -17.41 5.15 23.11
N ASP A 111 -18.08 6.29 22.97
CA ASP A 111 -19.53 6.38 22.94
C ASP A 111 -20.04 6.21 21.49
N LYS A 112 -20.70 5.07 21.26
CA LYS A 112 -21.32 4.71 19.98
C LYS A 112 -22.46 5.64 19.59
N LYS A 113 -23.26 6.16 20.53
CA LYS A 113 -24.34 7.11 20.21
C LYS A 113 -23.75 8.42 19.71
N LYS A 114 -22.75 8.96 20.42
CA LYS A 114 -22.01 10.16 19.99
C LYS A 114 -21.38 9.97 18.61
N PHE A 115 -20.80 8.81 18.34
CA PHE A 115 -20.25 8.48 17.02
C PHE A 115 -21.33 8.54 15.93
N VAL A 116 -22.44 7.83 16.11
CA VAL A 116 -23.56 7.79 15.15
C VAL A 116 -24.15 9.19 14.90
N THR A 117 -24.40 9.96 15.96
CA THR A 117 -24.89 11.35 15.82
C THR A 117 -23.91 12.22 15.04
N LYS A 118 -22.59 12.00 15.21
CA LYS A 118 -21.58 12.71 14.44
C LYS A 118 -21.61 12.29 12.96
N MET A 119 -21.77 11.00 12.66
CA MET A 119 -21.87 10.51 11.28
C MET A 119 -23.04 11.14 10.52
N GLN A 120 -24.21 11.27 11.17
CA GLN A 120 -25.42 11.82 10.55
C GLN A 120 -25.33 13.31 10.18
N LYS A 121 -24.42 14.06 10.81
CA LYS A 121 -24.26 15.51 10.61
C LYS A 121 -23.14 15.86 9.64
N GLN A 122 -22.47 14.86 9.08
CA GLN A 122 -21.29 15.04 8.25
C GLN A 122 -21.63 15.12 6.77
N ASN A 123 -20.81 15.86 6.04
CA ASN A 123 -20.91 16.00 4.60
C ASN A 123 -19.57 15.64 3.97
N SER A 124 -19.64 15.08 2.76
CA SER A 124 -18.45 14.85 1.96
C SER A 124 -17.94 16.16 1.37
N LYS A 125 -16.61 16.28 1.22
CA LYS A 125 -15.98 17.34 0.44
C LYS A 125 -14.89 16.71 -0.43
N LEU A 126 -14.95 16.96 -1.74
CA LEU A 126 -13.84 16.64 -2.63
C LEU A 126 -12.77 17.71 -2.42
N LEU A 127 -11.61 17.30 -1.92
CA LEU A 127 -10.50 18.20 -1.61
C LEU A 127 -9.43 18.14 -2.70
N GLY A 128 -8.81 19.29 -2.96
CA GLY A 128 -7.74 19.43 -3.95
C GLY A 128 -8.22 19.53 -5.40
N VAL A 129 -7.25 19.61 -6.30
CA VAL A 129 -7.47 19.74 -7.75
C VAL A 129 -7.57 18.37 -8.38
N VAL A 130 -8.64 18.10 -9.13
CA VAL A 130 -8.82 16.82 -9.84
C VAL A 130 -7.76 16.66 -10.92
N ARG A 131 -6.95 15.59 -10.81
CA ARG A 131 -5.94 15.20 -11.80
C ARG A 131 -6.41 14.09 -12.72
N GLU A 132 -7.27 13.21 -12.22
CA GLU A 132 -7.86 12.13 -13.01
C GLU A 132 -9.27 11.82 -12.50
N SER A 133 -10.18 11.50 -13.42
CA SER A 133 -11.47 10.89 -13.13
C SER A 133 -11.60 9.63 -13.96
N PHE A 134 -12.00 8.52 -13.36
CA PHE A 134 -12.12 7.25 -14.07
C PHE A 134 -13.21 6.37 -13.47
N ARG A 135 -13.74 5.47 -14.31
CA ARG A 135 -14.63 4.40 -13.89
C ARG A 135 -13.88 3.09 -13.86
N LYS A 136 -14.21 2.24 -12.89
CA LYS A 136 -13.68 0.89 -12.81
C LYS A 136 -14.74 -0.09 -12.35
N ASN A 137 -14.79 -1.25 -13.00
CA ASN A 137 -15.56 -2.38 -12.50
C ASN A 137 -14.78 -3.00 -11.34
N ILE A 138 -15.43 -3.08 -10.18
CA ILE A 138 -14.92 -3.66 -8.95
C ILE A 138 -15.69 -4.95 -8.72
N ALA A 139 -14.99 -6.07 -8.55
CA ALA A 139 -15.61 -7.37 -8.30
C ALA A 139 -16.59 -7.28 -7.11
N GLY A 140 -17.81 -7.79 -7.29
CA GLY A 140 -18.87 -7.75 -6.28
C GLY A 140 -19.54 -6.38 -6.06
N ARG A 141 -19.01 -5.28 -6.61
CA ARG A 141 -19.59 -3.92 -6.48
C ARG A 141 -20.03 -3.30 -7.80
N GLY A 142 -19.68 -3.91 -8.93
CA GLY A 142 -20.01 -3.41 -10.25
C GLY A 142 -19.19 -2.17 -10.62
N ARG A 143 -19.77 -1.28 -11.43
CA ARG A 143 -19.09 -0.08 -11.93
C ARG A 143 -19.07 1.00 -10.84
N CYS A 144 -17.88 1.44 -10.46
CA CYS A 144 -17.66 2.51 -9.48
C CYS A 144 -16.92 3.70 -10.12
N ASP A 145 -17.24 4.91 -9.68
CA ASP A 145 -16.61 6.16 -10.12
C ASP A 145 -15.52 6.59 -9.12
N PHE A 146 -14.36 6.98 -9.64
CA PHE A 146 -13.21 7.38 -8.85
C PHE A 146 -12.63 8.71 -9.34
N LYS A 147 -12.04 9.46 -8.41
CA LYS A 147 -11.29 10.68 -8.69
C LYS A 147 -9.96 10.67 -7.96
N ILE A 148 -8.90 11.10 -8.63
CA ILE A 148 -7.60 11.36 -8.02
C ILE A 148 -7.41 12.87 -7.97
N THR A 149 -7.09 13.40 -6.81
CA THR A 149 -6.82 14.83 -6.61
C THR A 149 -5.39 15.05 -6.14
N GLU A 150 -4.83 16.19 -6.53
CA GLU A 150 -3.63 16.76 -5.93
C GLU A 150 -4.05 17.79 -4.90
N ILE A 151 -3.52 17.68 -3.69
CA ILE A 151 -3.99 18.41 -2.52
C ILE A 151 -3.24 19.72 -2.33
N ASP A 152 -3.98 20.77 -1.93
CA ASP A 152 -3.40 21.94 -1.27
C ASP A 152 -3.22 21.64 0.23
N THR A 153 -1.97 21.55 0.69
CA THR A 153 -1.66 21.24 2.09
C THR A 153 -2.01 22.38 3.05
N ASN A 154 -2.37 23.56 2.55
CA ASN A 154 -2.85 24.68 3.37
C ASN A 154 -4.36 24.66 3.60
N ASP A 155 -5.12 23.82 2.89
CA ASP A 155 -6.57 23.70 3.11
C ASP A 155 -6.83 23.13 4.53
N PRO A 156 -7.52 23.89 5.42
CA PRO A 156 -7.78 23.44 6.79
C PRO A 156 -8.67 22.19 6.84
N ASP A 157 -9.62 22.03 5.91
CA ASP A 157 -10.48 20.84 5.85
C ASP A 157 -9.66 19.62 5.46
N PHE A 158 -8.65 19.79 4.60
CA PHE A 158 -7.70 18.73 4.29
C PHE A 158 -6.83 18.37 5.49
N ARG A 159 -6.26 19.37 6.19
CA ARG A 159 -5.44 19.10 7.38
C ARG A 159 -6.21 18.30 8.42
N ASP A 160 -7.46 18.68 8.67
CA ASP A 160 -8.35 17.98 9.59
C ASP A 160 -8.67 16.54 9.12
N LEU A 161 -8.94 16.33 7.83
CA LEU A 161 -9.15 15.00 7.26
C LEU A 161 -7.87 14.14 7.35
N HIS A 162 -6.73 14.66 6.88
CA HIS A 162 -5.47 13.92 6.82
C HIS A 162 -4.97 13.56 8.22
N GLN A 163 -5.15 14.44 9.20
CA GLN A 163 -4.81 14.16 10.59
C GLN A 163 -5.51 12.90 11.13
N ARG A 164 -6.72 12.61 10.64
CA ARG A 164 -7.45 11.38 10.97
C ARG A 164 -7.12 10.23 10.03
N PHE A 165 -7.04 10.49 8.72
CA PHE A 165 -6.78 9.43 7.74
C PHE A 165 -5.40 8.79 7.96
N GLN A 166 -4.38 9.60 8.26
CA GLN A 166 -3.02 9.11 8.47
C GLN A 166 -2.93 8.13 9.65
N SER A 167 -3.86 8.14 10.62
CA SER A 167 -3.85 7.14 11.71
C SER A 167 -3.99 5.71 11.21
N VAL A 168 -4.48 5.52 9.98
CA VAL A 168 -4.62 4.19 9.38
C VAL A 168 -3.25 3.59 9.02
N ILE A 169 -2.24 4.42 8.75
CA ILE A 169 -0.94 3.92 8.27
C ILE A 169 -0.21 3.05 9.29
N VAL A 170 -0.37 3.33 10.60
CA VAL A 170 0.29 2.58 11.68
C VAL A 170 -0.02 1.07 11.63
N TRP A 171 -1.15 0.70 11.03
CA TRP A 171 -1.60 -0.68 10.92
C TRP A 171 -1.09 -1.40 9.67
N TYR A 172 -0.64 -0.67 8.65
CA TYR A 172 -0.40 -1.21 7.29
C TYR A 172 0.92 -0.82 6.67
N ILE A 173 1.62 0.17 7.23
CA ILE A 173 2.94 0.61 6.79
C ILE A 173 3.89 0.40 7.97
N ASP A 174 4.90 -0.43 7.74
CA ASP A 174 5.95 -0.70 8.73
C ASP A 174 6.78 0.57 8.99
N ALA A 175 7.20 0.77 10.24
CA ALA A 175 7.93 1.96 10.69
C ALA A 175 7.28 3.32 10.30
N ALA A 176 5.95 3.38 10.19
CA ALA A 176 5.28 4.59 9.77
C ALA A 176 5.38 5.72 10.82
N SER A 177 5.45 6.95 10.33
CA SER A 177 5.44 8.18 11.13
C SER A 177 4.52 9.21 10.49
N PHE A 178 3.95 10.11 11.30
CA PHE A 178 3.12 11.19 10.78
C PHE A 178 3.97 12.29 10.16
N ILE A 179 3.53 12.84 9.03
CA ILE A 179 4.26 13.89 8.33
C ILE A 179 3.91 15.28 8.86
N ASP A 180 4.85 16.21 8.78
CA ASP A 180 4.62 17.62 9.06
C ASP A 180 4.08 18.33 7.81
N LEU A 181 2.78 18.63 7.81
CA LEU A 181 2.10 19.35 6.71
C LEU A 181 2.50 20.83 6.61
N SER A 182 3.31 21.37 7.54
CA SER A 182 3.86 22.72 7.43
C SER A 182 5.04 22.82 6.46
N ASP A 183 5.73 21.70 6.16
CA ASP A 183 6.81 21.69 5.18
C ASP A 183 6.22 21.72 3.75
N PRO A 184 6.47 22.80 2.97
CA PRO A 184 5.91 22.96 1.64
C PRO A 184 6.48 21.98 0.60
N LYS A 185 7.50 21.18 0.96
CA LYS A 185 8.06 20.16 0.06
C LYS A 185 7.18 18.93 -0.06
N TRP A 186 6.20 18.76 0.83
CA TRP A 186 5.21 17.68 0.72
C TRP A 186 4.24 17.93 -0.42
N LEU A 187 4.15 16.95 -1.31
CA LEU A 187 3.10 16.84 -2.31
C LEU A 187 2.24 15.63 -1.97
N ILE A 188 0.91 15.81 -1.97
CA ILE A 188 -0.02 14.76 -1.55
C ILE A 188 -1.09 14.55 -2.61
N PHE A 189 -1.34 13.29 -2.95
CA PHE A 189 -2.44 12.88 -3.80
C PHE A 189 -3.44 12.05 -3.00
N TYR A 190 -4.73 12.29 -3.22
CA TYR A 190 -5.81 11.48 -2.66
C TYR A 190 -6.58 10.77 -3.77
N LEU A 191 -7.00 9.54 -3.49
CA LEU A 191 -7.95 8.78 -4.29
C LEU A 191 -9.29 8.79 -3.56
N TYR A 192 -10.33 9.24 -4.27
CA TYR A 192 -11.70 9.24 -3.80
C TYR A 192 -12.54 8.26 -4.62
N GLU A 193 -13.42 7.55 -3.93
CA GLU A 193 -14.57 6.88 -4.52
C GLU A 193 -15.79 7.79 -4.44
N TYR A 194 -16.50 7.96 -5.56
CA TYR A 194 -17.77 8.68 -5.59
C TYR A 194 -18.93 7.69 -5.52
N ARG A 195 -19.72 7.79 -4.44
CA ARG A 195 -20.88 6.92 -4.19
C ARG A 195 -21.96 7.73 -3.47
N ASN A 196 -23.23 7.54 -3.83
CA ASN A 196 -24.36 8.17 -3.14
C ASN A 196 -24.25 9.70 -3.00
N ARG A 197 -23.74 10.39 -4.03
CA ARG A 197 -23.46 11.84 -4.03
C ARG A 197 -22.38 12.30 -3.04
N GLU A 198 -21.58 11.37 -2.55
CA GLU A 198 -20.51 11.63 -1.59
C GLU A 198 -19.15 11.16 -2.13
N TYR A 199 -18.09 11.86 -1.70
CA TYR A 199 -16.70 11.51 -1.99
C TYR A 199 -16.04 10.87 -0.78
N TYR A 200 -15.79 9.57 -0.85
CA TYR A 200 -15.12 8.81 0.18
C TYR A 200 -13.62 8.75 -0.11
N PRO A 201 -12.74 9.24 0.76
CA PRO A 201 -11.31 9.02 0.59
C PRO A 201 -11.00 7.53 0.80
N VAL A 202 -10.32 6.90 -0.16
CA VAL A 202 -10.04 5.46 -0.17
C VAL A 202 -8.56 5.13 -0.30
N GLY A 203 -7.72 6.14 -0.43
CA GLY A 203 -6.27 5.99 -0.46
C GLY A 203 -5.56 7.31 -0.69
N PHE A 204 -4.26 7.32 -0.44
CA PHE A 204 -3.43 8.50 -0.66
C PHE A 204 -1.97 8.11 -0.95
N CYS A 205 -1.23 9.08 -1.47
CA CYS A 205 0.21 9.01 -1.71
C CYS A 205 0.85 10.32 -1.24
N THR A 206 1.85 10.25 -0.37
CA THR A 206 2.68 11.39 0.03
C THR A 206 4.05 11.30 -0.66
N ILE A 207 4.52 12.43 -1.15
CA ILE A 207 5.77 12.55 -1.87
C ILE A 207 6.56 13.72 -1.30
N TYR A 208 7.82 13.49 -0.93
CA TYR A 208 8.74 14.56 -0.52
C TYR A 208 9.59 15.01 -1.70
N GLN A 209 9.71 16.33 -1.89
CA GLN A 209 10.47 16.93 -2.99
C GLN A 209 11.88 17.33 -2.53
N PHE A 210 12.87 16.50 -2.84
CA PHE A 210 14.28 16.78 -2.55
C PHE A 210 14.91 17.63 -3.65
N TYR A 211 15.72 18.61 -3.26
CA TYR A 211 16.59 19.32 -4.20
C TYR A 211 17.62 18.35 -4.78
N LYS A 212 17.81 18.40 -6.11
CA LYS A 212 18.85 17.66 -6.83
C LYS A 212 19.61 18.62 -7.75
N HIS A 213 20.89 18.77 -7.47
CA HIS A 213 21.76 19.68 -8.21
C HIS A 213 21.94 19.24 -9.68
N PRO A 214 21.96 20.18 -10.66
CA PRO A 214 21.61 21.61 -10.54
C PRO A 214 20.11 21.85 -10.81
N GLY A 215 19.41 22.53 -9.89
CA GLY A 215 18.07 23.09 -10.15
C GLY A 215 16.94 22.08 -10.45
N LYS A 216 17.10 20.80 -10.12
CA LYS A 216 16.08 19.76 -10.34
C LYS A 216 15.51 19.26 -9.03
N ILE A 217 14.41 18.51 -9.13
CA ILE A 217 13.74 17.86 -8.00
C ILE A 217 13.86 16.34 -8.13
N ARG A 218 14.19 15.67 -7.02
CA ARG A 218 13.98 14.24 -6.82
C ARG A 218 12.70 14.06 -5.99
N ALA A 219 11.68 13.48 -6.60
CA ALA A 219 10.41 13.21 -5.93
C ALA A 219 10.47 11.83 -5.26
N ARG A 220 10.47 11.77 -3.93
CA ARG A 220 10.48 10.51 -3.19
C ARG A 220 9.09 10.19 -2.66
N ILE A 221 8.45 9.15 -3.19
CA ILE A 221 7.23 8.59 -2.58
C ILE A 221 7.59 8.10 -1.18
N SER A 222 6.90 8.61 -0.17
CA SER A 222 7.15 8.26 1.23
C SER A 222 6.08 7.28 1.72
N GLN A 223 4.81 7.70 1.73
CA GLN A 223 3.70 6.85 2.17
C GLN A 223 2.76 6.60 1.00
N PHE A 224 2.34 5.34 0.84
CA PHE A 224 1.38 4.95 -0.19
C PHE A 224 0.39 3.95 0.39
N LEU A 225 -0.88 4.35 0.48
CA LEU A 225 -1.93 3.53 1.07
C LEU A 225 -3.16 3.51 0.17
N ILE A 226 -3.67 2.31 -0.06
CA ILE A 226 -5.06 2.07 -0.47
C ILE A 226 -5.73 1.37 0.70
N LEU A 227 -6.91 1.82 1.11
CA LEU A 227 -7.66 1.19 2.20
C LEU A 227 -7.84 -0.30 1.91
N PRO A 228 -7.71 -1.18 2.91
CA PRO A 228 -7.89 -2.63 2.73
C PRO A 228 -9.19 -3.01 2.01
N SER A 229 -10.29 -2.27 2.23
CA SER A 229 -11.58 -2.44 1.56
C SER A 229 -11.56 -2.18 0.05
N HIS A 230 -10.49 -1.57 -0.46
CA HIS A 230 -10.33 -1.13 -1.85
C HIS A 230 -9.06 -1.67 -2.50
N GLN A 231 -8.34 -2.56 -1.82
CA GLN A 231 -7.15 -3.21 -2.37
C GLN A 231 -7.53 -4.28 -3.40
N ARG A 232 -6.52 -4.75 -4.15
CA ARG A 232 -6.65 -5.77 -5.23
C ARG A 232 -7.60 -5.40 -6.37
N ALA A 233 -8.09 -4.16 -6.40
CA ALA A 233 -8.89 -3.64 -7.50
C ALA A 233 -8.08 -2.83 -8.54
N GLY A 234 -6.74 -2.87 -8.50
CA GLY A 234 -5.88 -2.06 -9.39
C GLY A 234 -6.03 -0.54 -9.21
N LEU A 235 -6.52 -0.09 -8.05
CA LEU A 235 -6.62 1.34 -7.72
C LEU A 235 -5.24 1.93 -7.38
N GLY A 236 -4.35 1.15 -6.74
CA GLY A 236 -2.97 1.56 -6.48
C GLY A 236 -2.18 1.83 -7.76
N THR A 237 -2.30 0.96 -8.78
CA THR A 237 -1.61 1.18 -10.07
C THR A 237 -2.15 2.43 -10.79
N ARG A 238 -3.45 2.72 -10.67
CA ARG A 238 -4.05 3.97 -11.18
C ARG A 238 -3.51 5.20 -10.46
N LEU A 239 -3.48 5.19 -9.14
CA LEU A 239 -2.93 6.29 -8.34
C LEU A 239 -1.45 6.54 -8.67
N LEU A 240 -0.63 5.48 -8.77
CA LEU A 240 0.78 5.60 -9.16
C LEU A 240 0.96 6.18 -10.57
N LYS A 241 0.17 5.73 -11.55
CA LYS A 241 0.18 6.28 -12.91
C LYS A 241 -0.20 7.77 -12.95
N ALA A 242 -1.17 8.20 -12.15
CA ALA A 242 -1.55 9.62 -12.06
C ALA A 242 -0.42 10.48 -11.46
N VAL A 243 0.28 9.97 -10.44
CA VAL A 243 1.48 10.60 -9.88
C VAL A 243 2.56 10.75 -10.96
N TYR A 244 2.84 9.69 -11.72
CA TYR A 244 3.82 9.74 -12.81
C TYR A 244 3.44 10.73 -13.90
N ARG A 245 2.18 10.75 -14.33
CA ARG A 245 1.69 11.72 -15.32
C ARG A 245 1.87 13.15 -14.82
N THR A 246 1.55 13.42 -13.56
CA THR A 246 1.71 14.75 -12.96
C THR A 246 3.16 15.22 -12.98
N PHE A 247 4.11 14.34 -12.63
CA PHE A 247 5.53 14.67 -12.68
C PHE A 247 6.11 14.69 -14.10
N TRP A 248 5.55 13.92 -15.03
CA TRP A 248 5.91 13.98 -16.43
C TRP A 248 5.60 15.35 -17.05
N GLU A 249 4.47 15.94 -16.67
CA GLU A 249 4.07 17.29 -17.09
C GLU A 249 4.96 18.37 -16.46
N ARG A 250 5.58 18.10 -15.30
CA ARG A 250 6.53 18.99 -14.63
C ARG A 250 7.95 18.83 -15.22
N GLN A 251 8.41 19.83 -15.98
CA GLN A 251 9.71 19.82 -16.66
C GLN A 251 10.95 19.88 -15.73
N ASN A 252 10.77 20.06 -14.43
CA ASN A 252 11.83 20.25 -13.43
C ASN A 252 12.15 19.00 -12.57
N ILE A 253 11.62 17.83 -12.92
CA ILE A 253 11.90 16.57 -12.20
C ILE A 253 13.11 15.84 -12.79
N ALA A 254 13.96 15.29 -11.91
CA ALA A 254 15.11 14.46 -12.29
C ALA A 254 14.84 12.95 -12.19
N ASP A 255 14.17 12.51 -11.13
CA ASP A 255 13.76 11.11 -10.93
C ASP A 255 12.65 10.99 -9.86
N ILE A 256 11.97 9.83 -9.84
CA ILE A 256 11.00 9.44 -8.81
C ILE A 256 11.55 8.23 -8.04
N THR A 257 11.83 8.40 -6.76
CA THR A 257 12.30 7.36 -5.85
C THR A 257 11.20 6.96 -4.87
N VAL A 258 11.41 5.89 -4.11
CA VAL A 258 10.49 5.46 -3.05
C VAL A 258 11.31 5.20 -1.79
N GLU A 259 10.80 5.64 -0.66
CA GLU A 259 11.31 5.38 0.69
C GLU A 259 10.92 3.96 1.11
N ASP A 260 11.91 3.13 1.43
CA ASP A 260 11.78 1.77 1.98
C ASP A 260 10.54 0.98 1.50
N PRO A 261 10.41 0.72 0.18
CA PRO A 261 9.18 0.21 -0.39
C PRO A 261 8.87 -1.21 0.09
N SER A 262 7.65 -1.46 0.54
CA SER A 262 7.17 -2.80 0.84
C SER A 262 7.19 -3.71 -0.41
N LEU A 263 7.31 -5.03 -0.22
CA LEU A 263 7.28 -5.97 -1.37
C LEU A 263 6.04 -5.82 -2.25
N GLY A 264 4.88 -5.53 -1.64
CA GLY A 264 3.64 -5.26 -2.37
C GLY A 264 3.74 -4.03 -3.26
N PHE A 265 4.28 -2.93 -2.73
CA PHE A 265 4.49 -1.70 -3.49
C PHE A 265 5.52 -1.91 -4.62
N GLN A 266 6.64 -2.57 -4.33
CA GLN A 266 7.67 -2.88 -5.33
C GLN A 266 7.07 -3.62 -6.52
N ARG A 267 6.29 -4.69 -6.26
CA ARG A 267 5.62 -5.45 -7.33
C ARG A 267 4.66 -4.60 -8.15
N MET A 268 3.86 -3.77 -7.49
CA MET A 268 2.93 -2.85 -8.16
C MET A 268 3.69 -1.88 -9.09
N ARG A 269 4.75 -1.27 -8.57
CA ARG A 269 5.61 -0.35 -9.32
C ARG A 269 6.26 -1.04 -10.51
N ASP A 270 6.87 -2.21 -10.32
CA ASP A 270 7.49 -2.97 -11.41
C ASP A 270 6.50 -3.23 -12.56
N ILE A 271 5.25 -3.60 -12.25
CA ILE A 271 4.21 -3.86 -13.25
C ILE A 271 3.85 -2.56 -13.99
N VAL A 272 3.70 -1.44 -13.27
CA VAL A 272 3.40 -0.14 -13.89
C VAL A 272 4.56 0.30 -14.79
N ASP A 273 5.79 0.24 -14.29
CA ASP A 273 7.00 0.66 -14.98
C ASP A 273 7.23 -0.20 -16.24
N CYS A 274 7.10 -1.53 -16.15
CA CYS A 274 7.19 -2.43 -17.31
C CYS A 274 6.12 -2.13 -18.37
N ASN A 275 4.86 -1.92 -17.96
CA ASN A 275 3.80 -1.60 -18.91
C ASN A 275 4.08 -0.30 -19.67
N LEU A 276 4.57 0.74 -18.98
CA LEU A 276 4.93 2.01 -19.61
C LEU A 276 6.15 1.86 -20.54
N LEU A 277 7.12 1.01 -20.19
CA LEU A 277 8.25 0.72 -21.06
C LEU A 277 7.82 0.02 -22.34
N CYS A 278 6.90 -0.94 -22.28
CA CYS A 278 6.39 -1.63 -23.47
C CYS A 278 5.69 -0.70 -24.48
N GLU A 279 5.23 0.47 -24.05
CA GLU A 279 4.66 1.50 -24.95
C GLU A 279 5.75 2.26 -25.76
N LEU A 280 7.02 2.05 -25.45
CA LEU A 280 8.15 2.68 -26.15
C LEU A 280 8.63 1.81 -27.30
N TYR A 281 8.84 2.39 -28.48
CA TYR A 281 9.31 1.65 -29.65
C TYR A 281 10.65 0.93 -29.38
N GLN A 282 11.52 1.52 -28.56
CA GLN A 282 12.83 0.95 -28.17
C GLN A 282 12.69 -0.34 -27.35
N PHE A 283 11.49 -0.60 -26.82
CA PHE A 283 11.16 -1.81 -26.08
C PHE A 283 10.14 -2.67 -26.82
N SER A 284 9.85 -2.35 -28.09
CA SER A 284 9.12 -3.27 -28.95
C SER A 284 9.90 -4.58 -29.10
N ASN A 285 9.18 -5.70 -29.15
CA ASN A 285 9.76 -7.05 -29.25
C ASN A 285 10.82 -7.15 -30.36
N LEU A 286 10.61 -6.45 -31.48
CA LEU A 286 11.54 -6.43 -32.61
C LEU A 286 12.89 -5.76 -32.32
N TYR A 287 12.93 -4.76 -31.44
CA TYR A 287 14.17 -4.04 -31.12
C TYR A 287 14.98 -4.77 -30.06
N VAL A 288 14.33 -5.26 -28.99
CA VAL A 288 14.98 -5.97 -27.87
C VAL A 288 15.51 -7.34 -28.30
N LEU A 289 14.83 -8.03 -29.23
CA LEU A 289 15.29 -9.33 -29.74
C LEU A 289 16.45 -9.20 -30.76
N LYS A 290 16.57 -8.06 -31.45
CA LYS A 290 17.62 -7.82 -32.46
C LYS A 290 18.90 -7.21 -31.88
N HIS A 291 18.82 -6.61 -30.70
CA HIS A 291 19.96 -5.92 -30.08
C HIS A 291 20.15 -6.41 -28.64
N THR A 292 21.33 -6.95 -28.35
CA THR A 292 21.78 -7.14 -26.97
C THR A 292 21.76 -5.79 -26.27
N PHE A 293 21.02 -5.70 -25.16
CA PHE A 293 20.82 -4.44 -24.43
C PHE A 293 22.14 -4.02 -23.76
N CYS A 294 22.99 -3.32 -24.51
CA CYS A 294 24.24 -2.76 -24.05
C CYS A 294 23.97 -1.57 -23.13
N ARG A 295 24.73 -1.46 -22.04
CA ARG A 295 24.67 -0.35 -21.07
C ARG A 295 24.61 1.04 -21.76
N ASN A 296 25.24 1.14 -22.94
CA ASN A 296 25.34 2.36 -23.73
C ASN A 296 24.05 2.77 -24.47
N THR A 297 23.02 1.93 -24.64
CA THR A 297 21.76 2.36 -25.33
C THR A 297 20.96 3.40 -24.55
N ALA A 298 21.12 3.46 -23.22
CA ALA A 298 20.55 4.53 -22.41
C ALA A 298 21.34 5.85 -22.53
N GLU A 299 22.62 5.80 -22.86
CA GLU A 299 23.47 6.97 -23.10
C GLU A 299 23.43 7.46 -24.55
N SER A 300 23.26 6.57 -25.53
CA SER A 300 23.23 6.87 -26.96
C SER A 300 21.85 7.26 -27.49
N ALA A 301 20.79 7.20 -26.68
CA ALA A 301 19.50 7.78 -27.03
C ALA A 301 19.63 9.32 -27.12
N GLU A 302 19.93 9.85 -28.30
CA GLU A 302 20.02 11.30 -28.62
C GLU A 302 18.72 12.06 -28.29
N ASN A 303 17.61 11.34 -28.17
CA ASN A 303 16.32 11.93 -27.91
C ASN A 303 16.15 12.20 -26.39
N ARG A 304 16.17 13.49 -26.01
CA ARG A 304 16.02 13.98 -24.62
C ARG A 304 14.83 13.36 -23.88
N ARG A 305 13.74 13.05 -24.62
CA ARG A 305 12.52 12.37 -24.12
C ARG A 305 12.73 10.90 -23.76
N VAL A 306 13.62 10.21 -24.49
CA VAL A 306 13.95 8.78 -24.27
C VAL A 306 14.90 8.64 -23.10
N LYS A 307 15.87 9.55 -22.94
CA LYS A 307 16.71 9.64 -21.74
C LYS A 307 15.90 9.91 -20.47
N GLN A 308 14.88 10.78 -20.53
CA GLN A 308 13.95 11.00 -19.41
C GLN A 308 13.10 9.74 -19.10
N ARG A 309 12.62 9.03 -20.12
CA ARG A 309 11.87 7.76 -19.97
C ARG A 309 12.73 6.61 -19.45
N LEU A 310 13.99 6.53 -19.86
CA LEU A 310 14.94 5.49 -19.47
C LEU A 310 15.63 5.77 -18.13
N LYS A 311 15.73 7.01 -17.67
CA LYS A 311 16.22 7.31 -16.30
C LYS A 311 15.26 6.80 -15.21
N TRP A 312 14.00 6.53 -15.57
CA TRP A 312 12.94 6.14 -14.66
C TRP A 312 13.03 4.71 -14.10
N PRO A 313 13.60 3.71 -14.83
CA PRO A 313 13.73 2.33 -14.35
C PRO A 313 15.17 1.72 -14.42
N TYR A 314 16.19 2.46 -14.86
CA TYR A 314 17.44 1.88 -15.41
C TYR A 314 18.23 0.91 -14.50
N GLU A 315 18.47 1.22 -13.23
CA GLU A 315 19.44 0.44 -12.42
C GLU A 315 18.82 -0.64 -11.51
N ARG A 316 17.50 -0.57 -11.30
CA ARG A 316 16.77 -1.46 -10.38
C ARG A 316 15.87 -2.44 -11.13
N ASP A 317 15.18 -1.98 -12.17
CA ASP A 317 14.15 -2.79 -12.84
C ASP A 317 14.77 -3.78 -13.84
N MET A 318 15.97 -3.52 -14.35
CA MET A 318 16.75 -4.53 -15.09
C MET A 318 17.12 -5.76 -14.23
N ARG A 319 17.34 -5.58 -12.91
CA ARG A 319 17.56 -6.71 -11.98
C ARG A 319 16.29 -7.47 -11.69
N VAL A 320 15.14 -6.78 -11.64
CA VAL A 320 13.83 -7.37 -11.43
C VAL A 320 13.32 -8.08 -12.70
N PHE A 321 13.49 -7.48 -13.87
CA PHE A 321 13.20 -8.10 -15.17
C PHE A 321 14.02 -9.38 -15.36
N LYS A 322 15.32 -9.36 -15.00
CA LYS A 322 16.17 -10.56 -14.95
C LYS A 322 15.75 -11.57 -13.88
N ARG A 323 15.35 -11.14 -12.67
CA ARG A 323 14.97 -12.05 -11.56
C ARG A 323 13.57 -12.67 -11.69
N LYS A 324 12.56 -11.92 -12.16
CA LYS A 324 11.18 -12.41 -12.26
C LYS A 324 10.99 -13.33 -13.47
N ASN A 325 11.71 -13.12 -14.57
CA ASN A 325 11.64 -13.99 -15.74
C ASN A 325 12.55 -15.23 -15.67
N PHE A 326 13.55 -15.26 -14.77
CA PHE A 326 14.46 -16.42 -14.62
C PHE A 326 14.42 -17.11 -13.24
N GLY A 327 13.78 -16.53 -12.22
CA GLY A 327 13.88 -16.99 -10.83
C GLY A 327 12.99 -18.16 -10.42
N PHE A 328 12.00 -18.54 -11.24
CA PHE A 328 11.10 -19.67 -10.93
C PHE A 328 11.59 -21.03 -11.45
N TYR A 329 12.63 -21.07 -12.29
CA TYR A 329 13.11 -22.29 -12.94
C TYR A 329 14.40 -22.89 -12.36
N HIS A 330 15.00 -22.28 -11.32
CA HIS A 330 16.33 -22.68 -10.84
C HIS A 330 16.33 -23.77 -9.74
N LYS A 331 15.17 -24.18 -9.21
CA LYS A 331 15.09 -25.19 -8.13
C LYS A 331 14.90 -26.63 -8.59
N SER A 332 14.57 -26.89 -9.86
CA SER A 332 14.34 -28.26 -10.36
C SER A 332 15.53 -28.88 -11.11
N LEU A 333 16.68 -28.21 -11.16
CA LEU A 333 17.85 -28.65 -11.95
C LEU A 333 19.12 -28.91 -11.10
N LEU A 334 18.99 -29.00 -9.78
CA LEU A 334 20.13 -29.08 -8.85
C LEU A 334 20.77 -30.48 -8.67
N ASN A 335 20.51 -31.45 -9.55
CA ASN A 335 21.03 -32.82 -9.40
C ASN A 335 22.20 -33.21 -10.32
N GLN A 336 22.97 -32.26 -10.87
CA GLN A 336 24.26 -32.59 -11.50
C GLN A 336 25.34 -31.54 -11.15
N ARG A 337 26.51 -32.05 -10.75
CA ARG A 337 27.71 -31.30 -10.30
C ARG A 337 28.31 -30.41 -11.42
N PRO A 338 29.14 -29.40 -11.05
CA PRO A 338 29.32 -28.20 -11.85
C PRO A 338 30.34 -28.41 -12.98
N LEU A 339 29.98 -27.98 -14.18
CA LEU A 339 30.93 -27.71 -15.26
C LEU A 339 30.88 -26.21 -15.53
N TYR A 340 32.02 -25.56 -15.34
CA TYR A 340 32.25 -24.17 -15.73
C TYR A 340 32.00 -24.03 -17.23
N ALA A 341 30.81 -23.54 -17.60
CA ALA A 341 30.48 -23.13 -18.95
C ALA A 341 30.21 -21.62 -18.96
N LYS A 342 30.80 -20.93 -19.94
CA LYS A 342 30.64 -19.48 -20.12
C LYS A 342 29.14 -19.13 -20.24
N PRO A 343 28.66 -18.04 -19.61
CA PRO A 343 27.22 -17.74 -19.49
C PRO A 343 26.44 -17.49 -20.79
N SER A 344 27.05 -17.54 -21.97
CA SER A 344 26.44 -17.09 -23.22
C SER A 344 25.65 -18.17 -23.97
N GLU A 345 25.99 -19.45 -23.89
CA GLU A 345 25.41 -20.45 -24.82
C GLU A 345 24.23 -21.25 -24.24
N VAL A 346 24.14 -21.38 -22.92
CA VAL A 346 23.04 -22.12 -22.26
C VAL A 346 21.78 -21.27 -22.15
N ILE A 347 21.93 -19.95 -22.03
CA ILE A 347 20.82 -18.99 -21.95
C ILE A 347 20.08 -18.92 -23.29
N ASP A 348 20.79 -18.94 -24.42
CA ASP A 348 20.18 -18.85 -25.75
C ASP A 348 19.28 -20.04 -26.10
N LYS A 349 19.65 -21.27 -25.72
CA LYS A 349 18.82 -22.46 -25.98
C LYS A 349 17.56 -22.52 -25.11
N GLN A 350 17.64 -22.13 -23.84
CA GLN A 350 16.46 -22.11 -22.95
C GLN A 350 15.52 -20.94 -23.26
N PHE A 351 16.06 -19.79 -23.66
CA PHE A 351 15.27 -18.61 -24.02
C PHE A 351 14.54 -18.80 -25.36
N LYS A 352 15.18 -19.47 -26.32
CA LYS A 352 14.56 -19.85 -27.60
C LYS A 352 13.42 -20.86 -27.39
N LYS A 353 13.59 -21.85 -26.50
CA LYS A 353 12.53 -22.78 -26.10
C LYS A 353 11.32 -22.09 -25.47
N TYR A 354 11.54 -21.03 -24.67
CA TYR A 354 10.45 -20.24 -24.06
C TYR A 354 9.62 -19.48 -25.11
N LEU A 355 10.27 -18.87 -26.10
CA LEU A 355 9.61 -18.15 -27.19
C LEU A 355 8.87 -19.08 -28.16
N ASP A 356 9.43 -20.25 -28.45
CA ASP A 356 8.88 -21.16 -29.46
C ASP A 356 7.78 -22.08 -28.88
N GLU A 357 7.88 -22.53 -27.63
CA GLU A 357 6.94 -23.51 -27.05
C GLU A 357 5.92 -22.89 -26.08
N ILE A 358 6.31 -21.89 -25.28
CA ILE A 358 5.50 -21.40 -24.14
C ILE A 358 4.76 -20.11 -24.47
N PHE A 359 5.40 -19.17 -25.18
CA PHE A 359 4.79 -17.89 -25.52
C PHE A 359 3.51 -18.00 -26.36
N PRO A 360 3.39 -18.94 -27.32
CA PRO A 360 2.13 -19.16 -28.03
C PRO A 360 1.02 -19.71 -27.12
N ILE A 361 1.37 -20.48 -26.08
CA ILE A 361 0.43 -21.02 -25.09
C ILE A 361 -0.06 -19.89 -24.17
N VAL A 362 0.81 -18.98 -23.75
CA VAL A 362 0.45 -17.80 -22.94
C VAL A 362 -0.50 -16.88 -23.70
N LEU A 363 -0.21 -16.60 -24.98
CA LEU A 363 -1.11 -15.84 -25.85
C LEU A 363 -2.42 -16.57 -26.15
N LYS A 364 -2.40 -17.91 -26.20
CA LYS A 364 -3.63 -18.74 -26.31
C LYS A 364 -4.45 -18.68 -25.03
N LEU A 365 -3.83 -18.71 -23.85
CA LEU A 365 -4.50 -18.59 -22.55
C LEU A 365 -5.09 -17.20 -22.33
N GLU A 366 -4.41 -16.13 -22.76
CA GLU A 366 -4.96 -14.76 -22.75
C GLU A 366 -6.13 -14.57 -23.72
N LYS A 367 -6.15 -15.29 -24.85
CA LYS A 367 -7.25 -15.24 -25.83
C LYS A 367 -8.39 -16.22 -25.52
N MET A 368 -8.11 -17.34 -24.85
CA MET A 368 -9.11 -18.29 -24.38
C MET A 368 -9.84 -17.76 -23.13
N ASN A 369 -9.14 -16.99 -22.28
CA ASN A 369 -9.76 -16.27 -21.17
C ASN A 369 -10.27 -14.89 -21.62
N GLY A 370 -11.21 -14.89 -22.57
CA GLY A 370 -12.08 -13.73 -22.78
C GLY A 370 -12.82 -13.41 -21.48
N GLY A 371 -12.25 -12.56 -20.63
CA GLY A 371 -12.79 -12.23 -19.32
C GLY A 371 -11.84 -12.57 -18.18
N GLU A 372 -11.68 -11.60 -17.28
CA GLU A 372 -11.23 -11.71 -15.88
C GLU A 372 -9.87 -12.39 -15.59
N VAL A 373 -8.93 -11.59 -15.10
CA VAL A 373 -7.84 -12.08 -14.25
C VAL A 373 -7.85 -11.27 -12.94
N VAL A 374 -8.07 -12.04 -11.87
CA VAL A 374 -8.32 -11.73 -10.44
C VAL A 374 -7.19 -10.99 -9.74
#